data_AF-A0ABD3QQZ9-F1
#
_entry.id   AF-A0ABD3QQZ9-F1
#
_cell.length_a   1.000
_cell.length_b   1.000
_cell.length_c   1.000
_cell.angle_alpha   90.00
_cell.angle_beta   90.00
_cell.angle_gamma   90.00
#
_symmetry.space_group_name_H-M   'P 1'
#
loop_
_entity.id
_entity.type
_entity.pdbx_description
1 polymer ?
#
loop_
_entity_poly.entity_id
_entity_poly.type
_entity_poly.pdbx_seq_one_letter_code
_entity_poly.pdbx_strand_id
1 'polypeptide(L)'
;MEEEVEEEAQVMAGRIVAVLTRLEELEEELLRRCERWRGAREYCNILGVPLEEMNAWTNKDDSIEERIEKAATVIDAACLFDQELRQKRARTLLAMFLHELEGPGLRKNNFILPCMEVDFLNEKEWEILFGSSAKGLKNHSVAEINDATCTESNDNREVEVDTQSRPSLHPVVIDAIEEAFRLRAKNMTTSPLRLIDSTTEWFEVQYSIVKFADRFLQRYAKPINPDAFQWTEEEIQTIGGRIVGVLMRLDDLEWEWNHRVSTSSLGKTEPSMTLPNDEWKRTLGLYPGVEQVCFRTVDVALLEDKEFARKRAEIMYALFLMNIEEPAVKASGNTVPGGSFANEFIHDSVQLELMMPRLKK
;
A
#
# COMPACT_ATOMS: atom_id res chain seq x y z
N MET A 1 -21.19 -14.53 -5.09
CA MET A 1 -21.16 -13.45 -4.09
C MET A 1 -19.76 -13.31 -3.48
N GLU A 2 -19.18 -14.31 -2.80
CA GLU A 2 -17.77 -14.21 -2.35
C GLU A 2 -16.76 -14.15 -3.52
N GLU A 3 -16.93 -14.99 -4.55
CA GLU A 3 -16.08 -14.95 -5.76
C GLU A 3 -16.15 -13.62 -6.53
N GLU A 4 -17.32 -12.95 -6.54
CA GLU A 4 -17.49 -11.66 -7.23
C GLU A 4 -16.78 -10.51 -6.49
N VAL A 5 -16.77 -10.56 -5.15
CA VAL A 5 -16.10 -9.55 -4.32
C VAL A 5 -14.57 -9.69 -4.41
N GLU A 6 -14.05 -10.91 -4.54
CA GLU A 6 -12.62 -11.17 -4.70
C GLU A 6 -12.11 -10.72 -6.08
N GLU A 7 -12.90 -10.94 -7.15
CA GLU A 7 -12.60 -10.44 -8.50
C GLU A 7 -12.59 -8.91 -8.54
N GLU A 8 -13.58 -8.25 -7.93
CA GLU A 8 -13.63 -6.79 -7.84
C GLU A 8 -12.44 -6.21 -7.07
N ALA A 9 -12.04 -6.85 -5.96
CA ALA A 9 -10.90 -6.42 -5.16
C ALA A 9 -9.57 -6.54 -5.93
N GLN A 10 -9.38 -7.64 -6.67
CA GLN A 10 -8.20 -7.85 -7.50
C GLN A 10 -8.12 -6.82 -8.64
N VAL A 11 -9.26 -6.51 -9.27
CA VAL A 11 -9.34 -5.48 -10.32
C VAL A 11 -9.00 -4.10 -9.75
N MET A 12 -9.54 -3.75 -8.58
CA MET A 12 -9.21 -2.49 -7.91
C MET A 12 -7.72 -2.39 -7.57
N ALA A 13 -7.14 -3.44 -6.98
CA ALA A 13 -5.72 -3.48 -6.65
C ALA A 13 -4.83 -3.35 -7.90
N GLY A 14 -5.17 -4.08 -8.97
CA GLY A 14 -4.48 -3.98 -10.25
C GLY A 14 -4.53 -2.57 -10.85
N ARG A 15 -5.68 -1.91 -10.78
CA ARG A 15 -5.86 -0.52 -11.26
C ARG A 15 -5.07 0.49 -10.44
N ILE A 16 -5.04 0.35 -9.12
CA ILE A 16 -4.23 1.22 -8.25
C ILE A 16 -2.76 1.10 -8.64
N VAL A 17 -2.24 -0.12 -8.77
CA VAL A 17 -0.84 -0.34 -9.17
C VAL A 17 -0.59 0.23 -10.57
N ALA A 18 -1.48 -0.03 -11.53
CA ALA A 18 -1.30 0.43 -12.90
C ALA A 18 -1.30 1.97 -13.01
N VAL A 19 -2.19 2.66 -12.28
CA VAL A 19 -2.20 4.13 -12.22
C VAL A 19 -0.93 4.64 -11.56
N LEU A 20 -0.47 4.06 -10.45
CA LEU A 20 0.75 4.49 -9.76
C LEU A 20 2.01 4.28 -10.60
N THR A 21 2.12 3.17 -11.34
CA THR A 21 3.26 2.90 -12.23
C THR A 21 3.36 3.85 -13.42
N ARG A 22 2.27 4.55 -13.75
CA ARG A 22 2.19 5.50 -14.86
C ARG A 22 1.87 6.90 -14.38
N LEU A 23 2.08 7.16 -13.09
CA LEU A 23 1.65 8.39 -12.45
C LEU A 23 2.23 9.60 -13.17
N GLU A 24 3.54 9.62 -13.40
CA GLU A 24 4.23 10.73 -14.08
C GLU A 24 3.68 10.97 -15.51
N GLU A 25 3.44 9.91 -16.29
CA GLU A 25 2.88 10.03 -17.64
C GLU A 25 1.45 10.61 -17.62
N LEU A 26 0.63 10.13 -16.69
CA LEU A 26 -0.77 10.56 -16.54
C LEU A 26 -0.86 12.00 -16.02
N GLU A 27 0.02 12.36 -15.08
CA GLU A 27 0.16 13.70 -14.52
C GLU A 27 0.57 14.71 -15.60
N GLU A 28 1.58 14.38 -16.40
CA GLU A 28 2.01 15.24 -17.50
C GLU A 28 0.89 15.41 -18.55
N GLU A 29 0.23 14.32 -18.93
CA GLU A 29 -0.85 14.38 -19.92
C GLU A 29 -2.07 15.14 -19.39
N LEU A 30 -2.38 15.04 -18.11
CA LEU A 30 -3.43 15.84 -17.45
C LEU A 30 -3.13 17.33 -17.57
N LEU A 31 -1.90 17.74 -17.24
CA LEU A 31 -1.47 19.14 -17.36
C LEU A 31 -1.53 19.64 -18.80
N ARG A 32 -1.10 18.82 -19.77
CA ARG A 32 -1.22 19.14 -21.21
C ARG A 32 -2.67 19.31 -21.66
N ARG A 33 -3.64 18.59 -21.08
CA ARG A 33 -5.07 18.74 -21.41
C ARG A 33 -5.66 20.00 -20.80
N CYS A 34 -5.33 20.26 -19.54
CA CYS A 34 -5.67 21.50 -18.87
C CYS A 34 -5.10 22.73 -19.60
N GLU A 35 -3.89 22.64 -20.14
CA GLU A 35 -3.28 23.71 -20.95
C GLU A 35 -3.97 23.89 -22.31
N ARG A 36 -4.34 22.79 -22.99
CA ARG A 36 -5.03 22.83 -24.29
C ARG A 36 -6.48 23.30 -24.18
N TRP A 37 -7.09 23.20 -23.00
CA TRP A 37 -8.47 23.60 -22.77
C TRP A 37 -8.64 25.12 -22.92
N ARG A 38 -9.57 25.55 -23.77
CA ARG A 38 -9.81 26.98 -24.08
C ARG A 38 -10.65 27.72 -23.04
N GLY A 39 -11.07 27.06 -21.97
CA GLY A 39 -11.83 27.68 -20.87
C GLY A 39 -10.94 28.44 -19.89
N ALA A 40 -11.54 29.00 -18.82
CA ALA A 40 -10.76 29.63 -17.77
C ALA A 40 -9.91 28.58 -17.03
N ARG A 41 -8.64 28.88 -16.77
CA ARG A 41 -7.70 27.98 -16.08
C ARG A 41 -8.18 27.54 -14.70
N GLU A 42 -8.99 28.37 -14.04
CA GLU A 42 -9.64 28.08 -12.75
C GLU A 42 -10.55 26.84 -12.81
N TYR A 43 -11.06 26.46 -13.99
CA TYR A 43 -11.82 25.23 -14.17
C TYR A 43 -10.96 23.97 -14.20
N CYS A 44 -9.63 24.04 -14.09
CA CYS A 44 -8.81 22.84 -13.92
C CYS A 44 -8.87 22.33 -12.47
N ASN A 45 -9.31 23.15 -11.53
CA ASN A 45 -9.44 22.76 -10.12
C ASN A 45 -10.47 21.65 -9.90
N ILE A 46 -11.51 21.54 -10.74
CA ILE A 46 -12.45 20.41 -10.69
C ILE A 46 -11.79 19.06 -11.03
N LEU A 47 -10.65 19.09 -11.73
CA LEU A 47 -9.83 17.92 -12.05
C LEU A 47 -8.73 17.66 -11.01
N GLY A 48 -8.67 18.45 -9.93
CA GLY A 48 -7.60 18.36 -8.93
C GLY A 48 -6.31 19.03 -9.36
N VAL A 49 -6.39 20.01 -10.26
CA VAL A 49 -5.24 20.78 -10.76
C VAL A 49 -5.38 22.24 -10.27
N PRO A 50 -4.71 22.65 -9.18
CA PRO A 50 -4.80 24.01 -8.67
C PRO A 50 -4.18 25.02 -9.64
N LEU A 51 -4.56 26.29 -9.50
CA LEU A 51 -4.14 27.36 -10.41
C LEU A 51 -2.63 27.59 -10.34
N GLU A 52 -2.05 27.45 -9.15
CA GLU A 52 -0.63 27.56 -8.87
C GLU A 52 0.17 26.51 -9.64
N GLU A 53 -0.32 25.27 -9.69
CA GLU A 53 0.28 24.19 -10.48
C GLU A 53 0.22 24.52 -11.97
N MET A 54 -0.92 25.00 -12.47
CA MET A 54 -1.04 25.41 -13.88
C MET A 54 -0.15 26.60 -14.23
N ASN A 55 0.10 27.51 -13.30
CA ASN A 55 1.01 28.63 -13.52
C ASN A 55 2.47 28.17 -13.58
N ALA A 56 2.87 27.25 -12.69
CA ALA A 56 4.17 26.60 -12.76
C ALA A 56 4.34 25.81 -14.06
N TRP A 57 3.32 25.02 -14.43
CA TRP A 57 3.31 24.25 -15.67
C TRP A 57 3.38 25.13 -16.91
N THR A 58 2.80 26.33 -16.94
CA THR A 58 2.74 27.16 -18.17
C THR A 58 3.80 28.26 -18.25
N ASN A 59 4.76 28.27 -17.32
CA ASN A 59 5.83 29.26 -17.33
C ASN A 59 6.75 29.04 -18.52
N LYS A 60 6.75 29.98 -19.48
CA LYS A 60 7.50 29.87 -20.74
C LYS A 60 8.99 30.17 -20.61
N ASP A 61 9.39 30.75 -19.48
CA ASP A 61 10.79 31.09 -19.21
C ASP A 61 11.59 29.86 -18.70
N ASP A 62 10.88 28.82 -18.25
CA ASP A 62 11.46 27.59 -17.71
C ASP A 62 11.59 26.51 -18.80
N SER A 63 12.61 25.65 -18.67
CA SER A 63 12.72 24.41 -19.46
C SER A 63 11.56 23.45 -19.16
N ILE A 64 11.34 22.43 -20.00
CA ILE A 64 10.25 21.46 -19.79
C ILE A 64 10.48 20.69 -18.48
N GLU A 65 11.71 20.31 -18.22
CA GLU A 65 12.13 19.61 -17.00
C GLU A 65 11.87 20.44 -15.75
N GLU A 66 12.24 21.73 -15.76
CA GLU A 66 11.97 22.66 -14.65
C GLU A 66 10.46 22.90 -14.45
N ARG A 67 9.67 22.93 -15.52
CA ARG A 67 8.20 23.07 -15.44
C ARG A 67 7.58 21.85 -14.76
N ILE A 68 8.04 20.64 -15.10
CA ILE A 68 7.60 19.39 -14.48
C ILE A 68 7.92 19.39 -12.98
N GLU A 69 9.18 19.67 -12.61
CA GLU A 69 9.62 19.67 -11.21
C GLU A 69 8.87 20.70 -10.34
N LYS A 70 8.69 21.92 -10.87
CA LYS A 70 7.96 22.98 -10.16
C LYS A 70 6.48 22.63 -10.02
N ALA A 71 5.84 22.11 -11.07
CA ALA A 71 4.44 21.67 -11.00
C ALA A 71 4.26 20.55 -9.96
N ALA A 72 5.12 19.52 -9.99
CA ALA A 72 5.13 18.42 -9.03
C ALA A 72 5.26 18.92 -7.59
N THR A 73 6.21 19.83 -7.33
CA THR A 73 6.41 20.40 -5.99
C THR A 73 5.18 21.16 -5.49
N VAL A 74 4.50 21.90 -6.39
CA VAL A 74 3.30 22.66 -6.04
C VAL A 74 2.13 21.74 -5.72
N ILE A 75 1.89 20.70 -6.53
CA ILE A 75 0.80 19.76 -6.28
C ILE A 75 1.07 18.92 -5.02
N ASP A 76 2.31 18.48 -4.78
CA ASP A 76 2.67 17.75 -3.56
C ASP A 76 2.37 18.57 -2.30
N ALA A 77 2.78 19.85 -2.29
CA ALA A 77 2.51 20.76 -1.19
C ALA A 77 1.01 20.98 -0.96
N ALA A 78 0.23 21.13 -2.04
CA ALA A 78 -1.22 21.29 -1.94
C ALA A 78 -1.91 20.01 -1.44
N CYS A 79 -1.46 18.86 -1.96
CA CYS A 79 -1.94 17.54 -1.58
C CYS A 79 -1.61 17.15 -0.15
N LEU A 80 -0.67 17.79 0.56
CA LEU A 80 -0.46 17.52 1.99
C LEU A 80 -1.68 17.93 2.83
N PHE A 81 -2.40 18.99 2.45
CA PHE A 81 -3.40 19.62 3.31
C PHE A 81 -4.82 19.63 2.74
N ASP A 82 -5.01 19.37 1.44
CA ASP A 82 -6.32 19.37 0.80
C ASP A 82 -6.78 17.96 0.39
N GLN A 83 -7.68 17.38 1.18
CA GLN A 83 -8.27 16.05 0.91
C GLN A 83 -9.16 16.04 -0.35
N GLU A 84 -9.90 17.11 -0.59
CA GLU A 84 -10.82 17.20 -1.72
C GLU A 84 -10.01 17.27 -3.03
N LEU A 85 -8.90 18.02 -3.03
CA LEU A 85 -7.96 18.06 -4.13
C LEU A 85 -7.37 16.68 -4.45
N ARG A 86 -6.89 15.96 -3.42
CA ARG A 86 -6.36 14.58 -3.57
C ARG A 86 -7.40 13.66 -4.21
N GLN A 87 -8.66 13.72 -3.77
CA GLN A 87 -9.74 12.90 -4.31
C GLN A 87 -10.05 13.25 -5.77
N LYS A 88 -10.15 14.55 -6.11
CA LYS A 88 -10.39 15.00 -7.48
C LYS A 88 -9.25 14.58 -8.42
N ARG A 89 -8.00 14.68 -7.95
CA ARG A 89 -6.80 14.30 -8.69
C ARG A 89 -6.78 12.80 -8.96
N ALA A 90 -6.90 11.98 -7.91
CA ALA A 90 -6.92 10.52 -8.03
C ALA A 90 -8.04 10.02 -8.95
N ARG A 91 -9.24 10.57 -8.80
CA ARG A 91 -10.40 10.27 -9.65
C ARG A 91 -10.12 10.61 -11.12
N THR A 92 -9.50 11.76 -11.39
CA THR A 92 -9.18 12.20 -12.76
C THR A 92 -8.16 11.30 -13.43
N LEU A 93 -7.08 10.96 -12.72
CA LEU A 93 -6.04 10.06 -13.23
C LEU A 93 -6.60 8.66 -13.52
N LEU A 94 -7.46 8.15 -12.62
CA LEU A 94 -8.14 6.88 -12.83
C LEU A 94 -9.04 6.92 -14.08
N ALA A 95 -9.79 8.01 -14.28
CA ALA A 95 -10.61 8.16 -15.48
C ALA A 95 -9.77 8.15 -16.77
N MET A 96 -8.64 8.85 -16.78
CA MET A 96 -7.72 8.85 -17.93
C MET A 96 -7.18 7.45 -18.22
N PHE A 97 -6.76 6.73 -17.16
CA PHE A 97 -6.29 5.35 -17.28
C PHE A 97 -7.36 4.40 -17.83
N LEU A 98 -8.56 4.43 -17.26
CA LEU A 98 -9.68 3.57 -17.68
C LEU A 98 -10.07 3.82 -19.14
N HIS A 99 -10.19 5.09 -19.53
CA HIS A 99 -10.68 5.45 -20.85
C HIS A 99 -9.66 5.15 -21.96
N GLU A 100 -8.36 5.30 -21.70
CA GLU A 100 -7.34 5.36 -22.76
C GLU A 100 -6.39 4.17 -22.77
N LEU A 101 -6.19 3.53 -21.63
CA LEU A 101 -5.23 2.46 -21.48
C LEU A 101 -5.94 1.13 -21.27
N GLU A 102 -6.70 1.02 -20.19
CA GLU A 102 -7.34 -0.24 -19.80
C GLU A 102 -8.49 -0.59 -20.75
N GLY A 103 -9.46 0.31 -20.92
CA GLY A 103 -10.64 0.09 -21.74
C GLY A 103 -10.32 -0.32 -23.20
N PRO A 104 -9.47 0.42 -23.94
CA PRO A 104 -9.07 0.02 -25.29
C PRO A 104 -8.25 -1.27 -25.33
N GLY A 105 -7.43 -1.54 -24.32
CA GLY A 105 -6.62 -2.76 -24.21
C GLY A 105 -7.46 -4.02 -24.00
N LEU A 106 -8.44 -3.95 -23.09
CA LEU A 106 -9.33 -5.06 -22.76
C LEU A 106 -10.37 -5.33 -23.86
N ARG A 107 -10.94 -4.26 -24.45
CA ARG A 107 -11.88 -4.38 -25.58
C ARG A 107 -11.24 -5.04 -26.81
N LYS A 108 -9.95 -4.82 -27.06
CA LYS A 108 -9.21 -5.52 -28.12
C LYS A 108 -9.08 -7.03 -27.88
N ASN A 109 -9.17 -7.46 -26.63
CA ASN A 109 -9.01 -8.84 -26.19
C ASN A 109 -10.35 -9.49 -25.80
N ASN A 110 -11.50 -8.86 -26.08
CA ASN A 110 -12.85 -9.32 -25.71
C ASN A 110 -13.03 -9.62 -24.20
N PHE A 111 -12.25 -8.99 -23.33
CA PHE A 111 -12.43 -9.08 -21.89
C PHE A 111 -13.42 -8.01 -21.41
N ILE A 112 -14.39 -8.42 -20.61
CA ILE A 112 -15.35 -7.53 -19.94
C ILE A 112 -15.05 -7.62 -18.44
N LEU A 113 -14.52 -6.55 -17.87
CA LEU A 113 -14.33 -6.41 -16.43
C LEU A 113 -15.42 -5.50 -15.83
N PRO A 114 -15.74 -5.65 -14.53
CA PRO A 114 -16.58 -4.70 -13.81
C PRO A 114 -16.01 -3.27 -13.88
N CYS A 115 -16.91 -2.27 -13.91
CA CYS A 115 -16.57 -0.85 -13.80
C CYS A 115 -15.49 -0.37 -14.81
N MET A 116 -15.50 -0.89 -16.05
CA MET A 116 -14.57 -0.46 -17.11
C MET A 116 -14.89 0.91 -17.72
N GLU A 117 -16.13 1.38 -17.54
CA GLU A 117 -16.57 2.65 -18.09
C GLU A 117 -16.41 3.77 -17.06
N VAL A 118 -16.03 4.95 -17.55
CA VAL A 118 -15.92 6.15 -16.72
C VAL A 118 -17.31 6.76 -16.60
N ASP A 119 -17.98 6.51 -15.48
CA ASP A 119 -19.34 6.99 -15.17
C ASP A 119 -19.38 8.06 -14.07
N PHE A 120 -18.25 8.31 -13.40
CA PHE A 120 -18.11 9.19 -12.26
C PHE A 120 -17.58 10.61 -12.58
N LEU A 121 -17.44 10.96 -13.87
CA LEU A 121 -17.09 12.31 -14.32
C LEU A 121 -18.34 13.09 -14.77
N ASN A 122 -18.41 14.36 -14.42
CA ASN A 122 -19.43 15.27 -14.95
C ASN A 122 -19.10 15.71 -16.40
N GLU A 123 -20.08 16.32 -17.07
CA GLU A 123 -19.94 16.69 -18.49
C GLU A 123 -18.76 17.63 -18.78
N LYS A 124 -18.45 18.55 -17.86
CA LYS A 124 -17.35 19.51 -18.03
C LYS A 124 -16.00 18.82 -17.87
N GLU A 125 -15.87 17.96 -16.86
CA GLU A 125 -14.65 17.16 -16.63
C GLU A 125 -14.37 16.26 -17.82
N TRP A 126 -15.41 15.60 -18.32
CA TRP A 126 -15.33 14.79 -19.53
C TRP A 126 -14.87 15.61 -20.73
N GLU A 127 -15.43 16.79 -20.91
CA GLU A 127 -15.09 17.66 -22.04
C GLU A 127 -13.64 18.16 -21.98
N ILE A 128 -13.15 18.50 -20.78
CA ILE A 128 -11.76 18.92 -20.58
C ILE A 128 -10.79 17.75 -20.87
N LEU A 129 -11.11 16.54 -20.40
CA LEU A 129 -10.23 15.39 -20.53
C LEU A 129 -10.26 14.75 -21.91
N PHE A 130 -11.44 14.59 -22.52
CA PHE A 130 -11.61 13.76 -23.72
C PHE A 130 -12.19 14.53 -24.93
N GLY A 131 -12.62 15.78 -24.72
CA GLY A 131 -13.21 16.62 -25.76
C GLY A 131 -14.65 16.22 -26.16
N SER A 132 -15.36 17.16 -26.78
CA SER A 132 -16.78 17.00 -27.14
C SER A 132 -17.05 15.95 -28.24
N SER A 133 -16.00 15.45 -28.91
CA SER A 133 -16.09 14.43 -29.98
C SER A 133 -16.14 12.98 -29.47
N ALA A 134 -15.90 12.73 -28.18
CA ALA A 134 -15.88 11.39 -27.59
C ALA A 134 -17.28 10.85 -27.21
N LYS A 135 -18.36 11.61 -27.44
CA LYS A 135 -19.75 11.22 -27.09
C LYS A 135 -20.29 9.98 -27.81
N GLY A 136 -19.56 9.43 -28.80
CA GLY A 136 -19.98 8.28 -29.59
C GLY A 136 -19.90 6.91 -28.90
N LEU A 137 -19.32 6.80 -27.69
CA LEU A 137 -19.13 5.52 -26.99
C LEU A 137 -20.10 5.28 -25.83
N LYS A 138 -21.02 6.22 -25.53
CA LYS A 138 -21.97 6.09 -24.40
C LYS A 138 -23.21 5.23 -24.66
N ASN A 139 -23.38 4.67 -25.86
CA ASN A 139 -24.62 3.98 -26.24
C ASN A 139 -24.36 2.61 -26.90
N HIS A 140 -24.23 1.56 -26.10
CA HIS A 140 -24.79 0.24 -26.45
C HIS A 140 -25.42 -0.43 -25.21
N SER A 141 -26.74 -0.38 -25.24
CA SER A 141 -27.80 -0.85 -24.33
C SER A 141 -27.84 -2.35 -24.04
N VAL A 142 -28.50 -2.74 -22.93
CA VAL A 142 -29.66 -3.67 -22.88
C VAL A 142 -30.51 -3.27 -21.65
N ALA A 143 -31.63 -2.54 -21.81
CA ALA A 143 -32.99 -3.03 -22.05
C ALA A 143 -33.58 -3.95 -20.96
N GLU A 144 -34.63 -3.44 -20.33
CA GLU A 144 -35.70 -4.05 -19.54
C GLU A 144 -35.87 -5.58 -19.67
N ILE A 145 -35.84 -6.29 -18.54
CA ILE A 145 -36.65 -7.49 -18.33
C ILE A 145 -37.38 -7.36 -16.98
N ASN A 146 -38.67 -7.66 -17.04
CA ASN A 146 -39.71 -7.37 -16.06
C ASN A 146 -39.61 -8.14 -14.73
N ASP A 147 -40.14 -7.46 -13.72
CA ASP A 147 -40.81 -7.91 -12.50
C ASP A 147 -41.51 -9.29 -12.57
N ALA A 148 -41.20 -10.17 -11.62
CA ALA A 148 -42.10 -11.22 -11.13
C ALA A 148 -41.66 -11.75 -9.74
N THR A 149 -42.64 -11.83 -8.86
CA THR A 149 -42.67 -12.11 -7.42
C THR A 149 -42.43 -13.58 -7.01
N CYS A 150 -42.20 -13.77 -5.70
CA CYS A 150 -42.35 -14.99 -4.86
C CYS A 150 -41.19 -16.01 -4.95
N THR A 151 -40.70 -16.67 -3.88
CA THR A 151 -41.23 -16.95 -2.54
C THR A 151 -40.07 -17.47 -1.66
N GLU A 152 -40.21 -17.32 -0.35
CA GLU A 152 -39.37 -17.92 0.70
C GLU A 152 -39.10 -19.41 0.50
N SER A 153 -37.86 -19.85 0.75
CA SER A 153 -37.59 -21.18 1.30
C SER A 153 -36.30 -21.14 2.14
N ASN A 154 -36.50 -21.27 3.45
CA ASN A 154 -35.49 -21.71 4.40
C ASN A 154 -34.85 -23.00 3.91
N ASP A 155 -33.52 -23.04 3.87
CA ASP A 155 -32.82 -24.30 4.10
C ASP A 155 -31.54 -24.04 4.89
N ASN A 156 -31.65 -24.28 6.21
CA ASN A 156 -30.54 -24.39 7.13
C ASN A 156 -29.69 -25.59 6.71
N ARG A 157 -28.51 -25.33 6.14
CA ARG A 157 -27.41 -26.28 6.18
C ARG A 157 -26.30 -25.71 7.04
N GLU A 158 -26.31 -26.16 8.28
CA GLU A 158 -25.15 -26.12 9.17
C GLU A 158 -23.99 -26.79 8.44
N VAL A 159 -23.04 -25.98 7.97
CA VAL A 159 -21.73 -26.48 7.55
C VAL A 159 -20.96 -26.71 8.84
N GLU A 160 -20.77 -27.98 9.19
CA GLU A 160 -19.84 -28.41 10.21
C GLU A 160 -18.45 -27.85 9.88
N VAL A 161 -18.03 -26.80 10.59
CA VAL A 161 -16.67 -26.28 10.54
C VAL A 161 -15.78 -27.27 11.28
N ASP A 162 -15.01 -28.03 10.50
CA ASP A 162 -13.94 -28.88 10.99
C ASP A 162 -12.95 -28.02 11.79
N THR A 163 -13.02 -28.14 13.12
CA THR A 163 -12.24 -27.35 14.08
C THR A 163 -10.87 -27.99 14.31
N GLN A 164 -10.15 -28.29 13.23
CA GLN A 164 -8.70 -28.39 13.32
C GLN A 164 -8.13 -26.98 13.37
N SER A 165 -7.50 -26.62 14.50
CA SER A 165 -6.89 -25.31 14.69
C SER A 165 -5.85 -25.04 13.60
N ARG A 166 -6.25 -24.28 12.57
CA ARG A 166 -5.32 -23.83 11.53
C ARG A 166 -4.15 -23.08 12.19
N PRO A 167 -2.90 -23.32 11.75
CA PRO A 167 -1.74 -22.59 12.24
C PRO A 167 -1.85 -21.10 11.89
N SER A 168 -1.39 -20.23 12.80
CA SER A 168 -1.34 -18.78 12.57
C SER A 168 -0.39 -18.44 11.40
N LEU A 169 -0.73 -17.41 10.64
CA LEU A 169 0.10 -16.87 9.54
C LEU A 169 1.27 -16.03 10.06
N HIS A 170 1.15 -15.45 11.26
CA HIS A 170 2.11 -14.47 11.78
C HIS A 170 3.54 -15.01 11.87
N PRO A 171 3.80 -16.24 12.36
CA PRO A 171 5.17 -16.77 12.43
C PRO A 171 5.85 -16.81 11.06
N VAL A 172 5.12 -17.17 9.99
CA VAL A 172 5.64 -17.25 8.62
C VAL A 172 6.00 -15.86 8.08
N VAL A 173 5.15 -14.88 8.34
CA VAL A 173 5.40 -13.48 7.95
C VAL A 173 6.62 -12.93 8.68
N ILE A 174 6.75 -13.20 9.98
CA ILE A 174 7.88 -12.73 10.79
C ILE A 174 9.19 -13.41 10.32
N ASP A 175 9.17 -14.72 10.00
CA ASP A 175 10.32 -15.43 9.43
C ASP A 175 10.81 -14.76 8.14
N ALA A 176 9.87 -14.39 7.26
CA ALA A 176 10.17 -13.73 6.00
C ALA A 176 10.77 -12.33 6.19
N ILE A 177 10.20 -11.53 7.09
CA ILE A 177 10.68 -10.18 7.39
C ILE A 177 12.07 -10.24 8.03
N GLU A 178 12.31 -11.20 8.93
CA GLU A 178 13.64 -11.44 9.52
C GLU A 178 14.67 -11.82 8.44
N GLU A 179 14.33 -12.74 7.53
CA GLU A 179 15.20 -13.12 6.41
C GLU A 179 15.51 -11.91 5.51
N ALA A 180 14.50 -11.10 5.21
CA ALA A 180 14.64 -9.86 4.44
C ALA A 180 15.55 -8.84 5.14
N PHE A 181 15.43 -8.66 6.45
CA PHE A 181 16.28 -7.75 7.22
C PHE A 181 17.76 -8.16 7.14
N ARG A 182 18.04 -9.46 7.25
CA ARG A 182 19.41 -9.96 7.08
C ARG A 182 19.93 -9.76 5.66
N LEU A 183 19.09 -9.92 4.65
CA LEU A 183 19.49 -9.66 3.26
C LEU A 183 19.73 -8.17 3.01
N ARG A 184 18.87 -7.30 3.53
CA ARG A 184 19.01 -5.84 3.49
C ARG A 184 20.33 -5.40 4.13
N ALA A 185 20.65 -5.94 5.30
CA ALA A 185 21.89 -5.64 6.03
C ALA A 185 23.17 -6.02 5.25
N LYS A 186 23.10 -7.01 4.33
CA LYS A 186 24.23 -7.40 3.47
C LYS A 186 24.52 -6.41 2.34
N ASN A 187 23.63 -5.45 2.07
CA ASN A 187 23.81 -4.44 1.01
C ASN A 187 24.13 -5.04 -0.37
N MET A 188 23.39 -6.06 -0.79
CA MET A 188 23.60 -6.66 -2.10
C MET A 188 23.11 -5.73 -3.21
N THR A 189 24.02 -5.28 -4.07
CA THR A 189 23.71 -4.37 -5.18
C THR A 189 22.88 -5.04 -6.29
N THR A 190 22.92 -6.36 -6.41
CA THR A 190 22.19 -7.10 -7.46
C THR A 190 20.72 -7.34 -7.16
N SER A 191 20.28 -7.13 -5.92
CA SER A 191 18.87 -7.25 -5.50
C SER A 191 18.67 -6.38 -4.26
N PRO A 192 18.67 -5.04 -4.43
CA PRO A 192 18.67 -4.12 -3.32
C PRO A 192 17.32 -4.17 -2.58
N LEU A 193 17.36 -4.25 -1.25
CA LEU A 193 16.16 -4.11 -0.38
C LEU A 193 16.11 -2.74 0.31
N ARG A 194 16.94 -1.81 -0.16
CA ARG A 194 16.98 -0.38 0.18
C ARG A 194 17.83 0.35 -0.86
N LEU A 195 17.76 1.67 -0.88
CA LEU A 195 18.70 2.48 -1.63
C LEU A 195 20.12 2.29 -1.06
N ILE A 196 21.06 1.87 -1.91
CA ILE A 196 22.46 1.63 -1.51
C ILE A 196 23.34 2.84 -1.88
N ASP A 197 23.07 3.41 -3.05
CA ASP A 197 23.76 4.56 -3.61
C ASP A 197 22.80 5.41 -4.46
N SER A 198 23.31 6.50 -5.03
CA SER A 198 22.55 7.40 -5.90
C SER A 198 22.20 6.81 -7.27
N THR A 199 22.65 5.58 -7.56
CA THR A 199 22.39 4.91 -8.84
C THR A 199 21.28 3.87 -8.72
N THR A 200 21.01 3.40 -7.50
CA THR A 200 19.89 2.51 -7.20
C THR A 200 18.61 3.33 -7.21
N GLU A 201 17.68 3.01 -8.10
CA GLU A 201 16.38 3.66 -8.11
C GLU A 201 15.36 2.90 -7.26
N TRP A 202 14.36 3.61 -6.73
CA TRP A 202 13.34 3.01 -5.86
C TRP A 202 12.57 1.88 -6.54
N PHE A 203 12.36 1.94 -7.86
CA PHE A 203 11.66 0.88 -8.58
C PHE A 203 12.43 -0.45 -8.54
N GLU A 204 13.77 -0.41 -8.53
CA GLU A 204 14.62 -1.61 -8.42
C GLU A 204 14.50 -2.26 -7.04
N VAL A 205 14.38 -1.42 -6.01
CA VAL A 205 14.14 -1.86 -4.62
C VAL A 205 12.77 -2.51 -4.51
N GLN A 206 11.73 -1.87 -5.04
CA GLN A 206 10.37 -2.42 -5.05
C GLN A 206 10.31 -3.76 -5.79
N TYR A 207 10.91 -3.84 -6.98
CA TYR A 207 10.99 -5.08 -7.74
C TYR A 207 11.70 -6.19 -6.95
N SER A 208 12.81 -5.86 -6.29
CA SER A 208 13.56 -6.80 -5.47
C SER A 208 12.78 -7.31 -4.26
N ILE A 209 12.01 -6.44 -3.59
CA ILE A 209 11.12 -6.81 -2.48
C ILE A 209 10.04 -7.78 -2.95
N VAL A 210 9.37 -7.48 -4.08
CA VAL A 210 8.34 -8.38 -4.65
C VAL A 210 8.94 -9.72 -5.03
N LYS A 211 10.11 -9.72 -5.69
CA LYS A 211 10.82 -10.95 -6.05
C LYS A 211 11.35 -11.72 -4.83
N PHE A 212 11.64 -11.04 -3.73
CA PHE A 212 11.98 -11.69 -2.48
C PHE A 212 10.75 -12.41 -1.91
N ALA A 213 9.61 -11.71 -1.79
CA ALA A 213 8.37 -12.29 -1.27
C ALA A 213 7.91 -13.50 -2.09
N ASP A 214 7.91 -13.40 -3.42
CA ASP A 214 7.59 -14.51 -4.33
C ASP A 214 8.51 -15.73 -4.09
N ARG A 215 9.84 -15.51 -4.07
CA ARG A 215 10.81 -16.59 -3.80
C ARG A 215 10.65 -17.21 -2.41
N PHE A 216 10.30 -16.42 -1.40
CA PHE A 216 10.05 -16.93 -0.06
C PHE A 216 8.80 -17.82 -0.04
N LEU A 217 7.71 -17.34 -0.65
CA LEU A 217 6.42 -18.03 -0.70
C LEU A 217 6.42 -19.30 -1.56
N GLN A 218 7.31 -19.41 -2.55
CA GLN A 218 7.47 -20.64 -3.34
C GLN A 218 7.76 -21.88 -2.47
N ARG A 219 8.34 -21.70 -1.27
CA ARG A 219 8.57 -22.79 -0.29
C ARG A 219 7.26 -23.32 0.31
N TYR A 220 6.20 -22.52 0.29
CA TYR A 220 4.89 -22.78 0.90
C TYR A 220 3.81 -23.08 -0.14
N ALA A 221 3.95 -22.57 -1.37
CA ALA A 221 3.01 -22.79 -2.48
C ALA A 221 3.11 -24.19 -3.12
N LYS A 222 4.20 -24.93 -2.88
CA LYS A 222 4.38 -26.30 -3.39
C LYS A 222 4.82 -27.22 -2.25
N PRO A 223 3.91 -27.98 -1.63
CA PRO A 223 4.28 -28.89 -0.56
C PRO A 223 5.21 -29.97 -1.10
N ILE A 224 6.42 -30.06 -0.53
CA ILE A 224 7.42 -31.10 -0.84
C ILE A 224 6.94 -32.47 -0.33
N ASN A 225 6.10 -32.48 0.70
CA ASN A 225 5.48 -33.67 1.28
C ASN A 225 3.95 -33.62 1.12
N PRO A 226 3.31 -34.71 0.68
CA PRO A 226 1.84 -34.78 0.54
C PRO A 226 1.10 -34.67 1.88
N ASP A 227 1.77 -34.95 3.00
CA ASP A 227 1.21 -34.84 4.37
C ASP A 227 1.49 -33.47 5.04
N ALA A 228 2.14 -32.53 4.34
CA ALA A 228 2.41 -31.20 4.88
C ALA A 228 1.15 -30.33 4.87
N PHE A 229 0.99 -29.49 5.89
CA PHE A 229 -0.09 -28.49 5.95
C PHE A 229 -0.07 -27.61 4.68
N GLN A 230 -1.24 -27.45 4.04
CA GLN A 230 -1.40 -26.65 2.83
C GLN A 230 -2.07 -25.32 3.16
N TRP A 231 -1.38 -24.24 2.83
CA TRP A 231 -1.92 -22.88 2.91
C TRP A 231 -2.87 -22.65 1.73
N THR A 232 -3.98 -21.94 1.98
CA THR A 232 -4.88 -21.50 0.91
C THR A 232 -4.22 -20.41 0.07
N GLU A 233 -4.76 -20.17 -1.12
CA GLU A 233 -4.29 -19.08 -1.97
C GLU A 233 -4.44 -17.72 -1.26
N GLU A 234 -5.57 -17.48 -0.61
CA GLU A 234 -5.84 -16.27 0.18
C GLU A 234 -4.85 -16.09 1.35
N GLU A 235 -4.50 -17.18 2.05
CA GLU A 235 -3.49 -17.18 3.11
C GLU A 235 -2.10 -16.82 2.56
N ILE A 236 -1.71 -17.39 1.42
CA ILE A 236 -0.44 -17.10 0.74
C ILE A 236 -0.41 -15.64 0.26
N GLN A 237 -1.49 -15.16 -0.34
CA GLN A 237 -1.62 -13.77 -0.78
C GLN A 237 -1.53 -12.81 0.42
N THR A 238 -2.19 -13.14 1.53
CA THR A 238 -2.13 -12.36 2.78
C THR A 238 -0.70 -12.30 3.34
N ILE A 239 0.00 -13.44 3.40
CA ILE A 239 1.41 -13.48 3.81
C ILE A 239 2.25 -12.60 2.87
N GLY A 240 2.08 -12.74 1.55
CA GLY A 240 2.81 -11.97 0.55
C GLY A 240 2.59 -10.47 0.66
N GLY A 241 1.32 -10.05 0.77
CA GLY A 241 0.93 -8.65 0.94
C GLY A 241 1.53 -8.04 2.20
N ARG A 242 1.57 -8.78 3.31
CA ARG A 242 2.19 -8.34 4.56
C ARG A 242 3.71 -8.19 4.46
N ILE A 243 4.40 -9.16 3.84
CA ILE A 243 5.84 -9.08 3.61
C ILE A 243 6.18 -7.84 2.78
N VAL A 244 5.50 -7.66 1.64
CA VAL A 244 5.72 -6.51 0.76
C VAL A 244 5.38 -5.21 1.47
N GLY A 245 4.23 -5.16 2.16
CA GLY A 245 3.76 -3.97 2.87
C GLY A 245 4.70 -3.50 3.98
N VAL A 246 5.27 -4.43 4.76
CA VAL A 246 6.27 -4.10 5.78
C VAL A 246 7.57 -3.63 5.14
N LEU A 247 8.09 -4.35 4.14
CA LEU A 247 9.39 -4.04 3.55
C LEU A 247 9.39 -2.74 2.73
N MET A 248 8.30 -2.43 2.04
CA MET A 248 8.17 -1.17 1.29
C MET A 248 8.06 0.06 2.19
N ARG A 249 7.63 -0.11 3.44
CA ARG A 249 7.45 0.98 4.43
C ARG A 249 8.44 0.89 5.58
N LEU A 250 9.51 0.12 5.40
CA LEU A 250 10.39 -0.22 6.51
C LEU A 250 11.03 1.02 7.12
N ASP A 251 11.47 1.98 6.30
CA ASP A 251 12.07 3.22 6.79
C ASP A 251 11.09 4.05 7.62
N ASP A 252 9.82 4.14 7.20
CA ASP A 252 8.77 4.85 7.93
C ASP A 252 8.44 4.15 9.25
N LEU A 253 8.33 2.81 9.24
CA LEU A 253 8.07 2.01 10.43
C LEU A 253 9.22 2.08 11.44
N GLU A 254 10.47 2.04 10.94
CA GLU A 254 11.68 2.18 11.75
C GLU A 254 11.74 3.58 12.38
N TRP A 255 11.47 4.62 11.59
CA TRP A 255 11.41 5.99 12.10
C TRP A 255 10.33 6.16 13.16
N GLU A 256 9.11 5.68 12.89
CA GLU A 256 7.96 5.81 13.80
C GLU A 256 8.23 5.10 15.12
N TRP A 257 8.76 3.87 15.09
CA TRP A 257 9.10 3.15 16.31
C TRP A 257 10.14 3.88 17.16
N ASN A 258 11.21 4.32 16.50
CA ASN A 258 12.32 5.04 17.13
C ASN A 258 11.82 6.37 17.74
N HIS A 259 10.92 7.07 17.04
CA HIS A 259 10.26 8.28 17.52
C HIS A 259 9.35 8.01 18.74
N ARG A 260 8.51 6.97 18.70
CA ARG A 260 7.60 6.63 19.80
C ARG A 260 8.35 6.23 21.06
N VAL A 261 9.40 5.43 20.93
CA VAL A 261 10.22 5.01 22.08
C VAL A 261 10.98 6.19 22.67
N SER A 262 11.67 7.00 21.85
CA SER A 262 12.45 8.16 22.32
C SER A 262 11.60 9.28 22.95
N THR A 263 10.36 9.44 22.50
CA THR A 263 9.41 10.42 23.04
C THR A 263 8.51 9.88 24.15
N SER A 264 8.61 8.58 24.49
CA SER A 264 7.86 7.99 25.59
C SER A 264 8.46 8.35 26.95
N SER A 265 7.60 8.37 27.98
CA SER A 265 8.02 8.48 29.38
C SER A 265 8.78 7.25 29.88
N LEU A 266 8.71 6.12 29.17
CA LEU A 266 9.50 4.92 29.44
C LEU A 266 11.02 5.18 29.38
N GLY A 267 11.47 6.18 28.61
CA GLY A 267 12.87 6.61 28.60
C GLY A 267 13.24 7.71 29.60
N LYS A 268 12.27 8.27 30.35
CA LYS A 268 12.45 9.56 31.06
C LYS A 268 12.10 9.56 32.55
N THR A 269 11.77 8.43 33.18
CA THR A 269 11.37 8.43 34.60
C THR A 269 12.08 7.35 35.43
N GLU A 270 12.81 7.85 36.44
CA GLU A 270 13.51 7.20 37.55
C GLU A 270 14.71 6.26 37.27
N PRO A 271 15.81 6.38 38.05
CA PRO A 271 16.98 5.48 37.98
C PRO A 271 16.70 4.02 38.40
N SER A 272 15.46 3.70 38.75
CA SER A 272 14.97 2.33 39.02
C SER A 272 14.29 1.68 37.80
N MET A 273 14.03 2.43 36.72
CA MET A 273 13.30 2.01 35.52
C MET A 273 14.10 2.18 34.22
N THR A 274 15.43 2.31 34.29
CA THR A 274 16.25 2.13 33.10
C THR A 274 16.27 0.64 32.75
N LEU A 275 15.59 0.25 31.67
CA LEU A 275 15.77 -1.06 31.05
C LEU A 275 17.29 -1.29 30.90
N PRO A 276 17.84 -2.38 31.45
CA PRO A 276 19.23 -2.78 31.22
C PRO A 276 19.53 -2.76 29.72
N ASN A 277 20.75 -2.36 29.32
CA ASN A 277 21.13 -2.21 27.91
C ASN A 277 20.82 -3.45 27.05
N ASP A 278 20.83 -4.64 27.65
CA ASP A 278 20.53 -5.90 26.97
C ASP A 278 19.02 -6.16 26.79
N GLU A 279 18.16 -5.56 27.62
CA GLU A 279 16.70 -5.65 27.49
C GLU A 279 16.16 -4.74 26.36
N TRP A 280 16.87 -3.67 26.00
CA TRP A 280 16.49 -2.82 24.86
C TRP A 280 16.40 -3.62 23.55
N LYS A 281 17.40 -4.49 23.31
CA LYS A 281 17.47 -5.31 22.11
C LYS A 281 16.40 -6.39 22.10
N ARG A 282 16.21 -7.07 23.24
CA ARG A 282 15.32 -8.21 23.38
C ARG A 282 13.85 -7.85 23.54
N THR A 283 13.55 -6.68 24.08
CA THR A 283 12.18 -6.25 24.37
C THR A 283 11.66 -5.31 23.29
N LEU A 284 12.49 -4.37 22.83
CA LEU A 284 12.05 -3.30 21.92
C LEU A 284 12.60 -3.46 20.49
N GLY A 285 13.49 -4.42 20.22
CA GLY A 285 14.14 -4.51 18.91
C GLY A 285 14.99 -3.28 18.58
N LEU A 286 15.48 -2.58 19.62
CA LEU A 286 16.28 -1.37 19.50
C LEU A 286 17.66 -1.54 20.16
N TYR A 287 18.69 -0.94 19.57
CA TYR A 287 19.99 -0.78 20.21
C TYR A 287 19.93 0.28 21.34
N PRO A 288 20.56 0.07 22.50
CA PRO A 288 20.53 1.01 23.64
C PRO A 288 21.17 2.38 23.30
N GLY A 289 20.62 3.47 23.88
CA GLY A 289 21.14 4.85 23.74
C GLY A 289 20.48 5.73 22.66
N VAL A 290 19.18 5.52 22.44
CA VAL A 290 18.34 5.86 21.26
C VAL A 290 18.47 7.28 20.66
N GLU A 291 19.14 7.37 19.51
CA GLU A 291 18.50 7.53 18.18
C GLU A 291 19.19 6.55 17.21
N GLN A 292 18.45 5.65 16.56
CA GLN A 292 19.01 4.75 15.52
C GLN A 292 19.32 5.47 14.20
N VAL A 293 20.13 6.53 14.24
CA VAL A 293 20.49 7.32 13.05
C VAL A 293 21.51 6.58 12.17
N CYS A 294 22.27 5.63 12.75
CA CYS A 294 23.30 4.90 12.01
C CYS A 294 22.81 3.51 11.55
N PHE A 295 22.39 3.41 10.29
CA PHE A 295 21.97 2.16 9.66
C PHE A 295 23.03 1.05 9.73
N ARG A 296 24.33 1.40 9.68
CA ARG A 296 25.43 0.41 9.76
C ARG A 296 25.45 -0.36 11.07
N THR A 297 25.19 0.30 12.20
CA THR A 297 25.14 -0.35 13.51
C THR A 297 23.97 -1.34 13.61
N VAL A 298 22.83 -0.96 13.03
CA VAL A 298 21.66 -1.83 12.94
C VAL A 298 21.93 -3.02 12.03
N ASP A 299 22.55 -2.80 10.86
CA ASP A 299 22.91 -3.87 9.92
C ASP A 299 23.82 -4.92 10.57
N VAL A 300 24.86 -4.47 11.28
CA VAL A 300 25.77 -5.37 12.00
C VAL A 300 24.99 -6.19 13.03
N ALA A 301 24.13 -5.54 13.82
CA ALA A 301 23.31 -6.24 14.82
C ALA A 301 22.33 -7.24 14.18
N LEU A 302 21.71 -6.91 13.05
CA LEU A 302 20.83 -7.82 12.29
C LEU A 302 21.55 -9.08 11.80
N LEU A 303 22.84 -8.96 11.47
CA LEU A 303 23.67 -10.07 11.01
C LEU A 303 24.23 -10.92 12.15
N GLU A 304 24.60 -10.30 13.27
CA GLU A 304 25.28 -10.96 14.39
C GLU A 304 24.31 -11.55 15.43
N ASP A 305 23.17 -10.90 15.67
CA ASP A 305 22.24 -11.24 16.74
C ASP A 305 20.89 -11.71 16.18
N LYS A 306 20.64 -13.02 16.30
CA LYS A 306 19.41 -13.64 15.80
C LYS A 306 18.18 -13.23 16.58
N GLU A 307 18.30 -13.09 17.91
CA GLU A 307 17.19 -12.66 18.76
C GLU A 307 16.80 -11.23 18.43
N PHE A 308 17.79 -10.36 18.23
CA PHE A 308 17.55 -8.98 17.80
C PHE A 308 16.84 -8.91 16.45
N ALA A 309 17.31 -9.65 15.44
CA ALA A 309 16.70 -9.66 14.11
C ALA A 309 15.24 -10.14 14.16
N ARG A 310 14.98 -11.22 14.91
CA ARG A 310 13.63 -11.75 15.13
C ARG A 310 12.75 -10.71 15.80
N LYS A 311 13.22 -10.14 16.91
CA LYS A 311 12.46 -9.17 17.69
C LYS A 311 12.14 -7.93 16.87
N ARG A 312 13.10 -7.43 16.11
CA ARG A 312 12.87 -6.29 15.22
C ARG A 312 11.81 -6.61 14.17
N ALA A 313 11.82 -7.80 13.57
CA ALA A 313 10.81 -8.23 12.61
C ALA A 313 9.41 -8.27 13.25
N GLU A 314 9.28 -8.81 14.47
CA GLU A 314 8.02 -8.79 15.24
C GLU A 314 7.49 -7.37 15.44
N ILE A 315 8.35 -6.46 15.90
CA ILE A 315 7.96 -5.07 16.19
C ILE A 315 7.54 -4.34 14.91
N MET A 316 8.31 -4.47 13.82
CA MET A 316 7.99 -3.81 12.55
C MET A 316 6.68 -4.35 11.96
N TYR A 317 6.46 -5.66 12.06
CA TYR A 317 5.21 -6.26 11.62
C TYR A 317 4.02 -5.85 12.48
N ALA A 318 4.17 -5.83 13.81
CA ALA A 318 3.14 -5.35 14.73
C ALA A 318 2.75 -3.89 14.44
N LEU A 319 3.74 -3.01 14.21
CA LEU A 319 3.48 -1.61 13.85
C LEU A 319 2.75 -1.49 12.52
N PHE A 320 3.10 -2.31 11.52
CA PHE A 320 2.38 -2.35 10.26
C PHE A 320 0.91 -2.77 10.47
N LEU A 321 0.67 -3.84 11.23
CA LEU A 321 -0.68 -4.29 11.52
C LEU A 321 -1.49 -3.20 12.23
N MET A 322 -0.98 -2.63 13.31
CA MET A 322 -1.73 -1.68 14.15
C MET A 322 -1.94 -0.32 13.49
N ASN A 323 -0.99 0.17 12.70
CA ASN A 323 -1.07 1.52 12.13
C ASN A 323 -1.63 1.54 10.70
N ILE A 324 -1.62 0.40 10.00
CA ILE A 324 -1.93 0.36 8.56
C ILE A 324 -3.00 -0.69 8.28
N GLU A 325 -2.72 -1.97 8.51
CA GLU A 325 -3.60 -3.05 8.08
C GLU A 325 -4.91 -3.06 8.87
N GLU A 326 -4.84 -3.08 10.21
CA GLU A 326 -6.02 -3.16 11.08
C GLU A 326 -6.97 -1.96 10.87
N PRO A 327 -6.51 -0.69 10.81
CA PRO A 327 -7.39 0.43 10.46
C PRO A 327 -8.03 0.28 9.07
N ALA A 328 -7.28 -0.20 8.07
CA ALA A 328 -7.78 -0.38 6.71
C ALA A 328 -8.83 -1.50 6.63
N VAL A 329 -8.58 -2.63 7.30
CA VAL A 329 -9.50 -3.77 7.40
C VAL A 329 -10.78 -3.39 8.16
N LYS A 330 -10.65 -2.65 9.27
CA LYS A 330 -11.81 -2.10 9.99
C LYS A 330 -12.63 -1.12 9.14
N ALA A 331 -11.96 -0.27 8.37
CA ALA A 331 -12.62 0.71 7.50
C ALA A 331 -13.34 0.06 6.31
N SER A 332 -12.80 -1.04 5.77
CA SER A 332 -13.44 -1.79 4.69
C SER A 332 -14.56 -2.72 5.20
N GLY A 333 -14.56 -3.07 6.48
CA GLY A 333 -15.49 -4.05 7.05
C GLY A 333 -15.17 -5.50 6.68
N ASN A 334 -14.04 -5.72 6.01
CA ASN A 334 -13.59 -7.04 5.62
C ASN A 334 -12.87 -7.75 6.78
N THR A 335 -12.63 -9.04 6.62
CA THR A 335 -11.72 -9.83 7.46
C THR A 335 -10.57 -10.34 6.60
N VAL A 336 -9.39 -10.50 7.19
CA VAL A 336 -8.25 -11.10 6.50
C VAL A 336 -7.86 -12.42 7.17
N PRO A 337 -7.38 -13.41 6.40
CA PRO A 337 -6.85 -14.65 6.95
C PRO A 337 -5.83 -14.39 8.06
N GLY A 338 -5.92 -15.18 9.12
CA GLY A 338 -5.01 -15.10 10.27
C GLY A 338 -5.08 -13.79 11.07
N GLY A 339 -6.11 -12.95 10.88
CA GLY A 339 -6.36 -11.76 11.70
C GLY A 339 -5.36 -10.62 11.49
N SER A 340 -5.74 -9.39 11.83
CA SER A 340 -4.87 -8.19 11.72
C SER A 340 -4.36 -7.69 13.06
N PHE A 341 -4.37 -8.53 14.10
CA PHE A 341 -4.15 -8.05 15.46
C PHE A 341 -2.74 -8.40 15.96
N ALA A 342 -1.97 -7.36 16.29
CA ALA A 342 -0.62 -7.55 16.83
C ALA A 342 -0.60 -8.25 18.21
N ASN A 343 -1.70 -8.22 18.96
CA ASN A 343 -1.82 -8.86 20.28
C ASN A 343 -1.76 -10.40 20.22
N GLU A 344 -1.87 -11.00 19.04
CA GLU A 344 -1.74 -12.44 18.84
C GLU A 344 -0.29 -12.94 19.04
N PHE A 345 0.71 -12.07 18.86
CA PHE A 345 2.13 -12.42 19.03
C PHE A 345 2.95 -11.42 19.84
N ILE A 346 2.41 -10.22 20.13
CA ILE A 346 2.95 -9.30 21.12
C ILE A 346 2.09 -9.35 22.37
N HIS A 347 2.60 -9.97 23.44
CA HIS A 347 1.86 -10.13 24.70
C HIS A 347 2.16 -9.06 25.76
N ASP A 348 3.18 -8.23 25.52
CA ASP A 348 3.57 -7.16 26.44
C ASP A 348 2.65 -5.94 26.23
N SER A 349 1.82 -5.66 27.24
CA SER A 349 0.86 -4.55 27.19
C SER A 349 1.54 -3.18 27.08
N VAL A 350 2.75 -3.02 27.61
CA VAL A 350 3.50 -1.77 27.53
C VAL A 350 4.03 -1.55 26.11
N GLN A 351 4.50 -2.62 25.46
CA GLN A 351 4.88 -2.57 24.04
C GLN A 351 3.68 -2.23 23.16
N LEU A 352 2.54 -2.89 23.38
CA LEU A 352 1.31 -2.59 22.64
C LEU A 352 0.88 -1.14 22.84
N GLU A 353 0.93 -0.61 24.06
CA GLU A 353 0.60 0.80 24.33
C GLU A 353 1.52 1.76 23.57
N LEU A 354 2.83 1.47 23.52
CA LEU A 354 3.78 2.24 22.70
C LEU A 354 3.48 2.16 21.20
N MET A 355 2.93 1.04 20.72
CA MET A 355 2.57 0.81 19.32
C MET A 355 1.20 1.37 18.93
N MET A 356 0.42 1.90 19.87
CA MET A 356 -0.86 2.55 19.55
C MET A 356 -0.64 3.96 18.97
N PRO A 357 -1.41 4.38 17.94
CA PRO A 357 -1.41 5.76 17.48
C PRO A 357 -1.76 6.70 18.64
N ARG A 358 -0.92 7.70 18.92
CA ARG A 358 -1.26 8.72 19.92
C ARG A 358 -2.40 9.56 19.37
N LEU A 359 -3.59 9.46 19.99
CA LEU A 359 -4.69 10.38 19.73
C LEU A 359 -4.17 11.80 20.00
N LYS A 360 -4.18 12.67 18.98
CA LYS A 360 -3.93 14.10 19.17
C LYS A 360 -4.97 14.61 20.16
N LYS A 361 -4.51 15.05 21.34
CA LYS A 361 -5.34 15.73 22.33
C LYS A 361 -5.67 17.14 21.88
#